data_AF-A0AA86MGV4-F1
#
_entry.id   AF-A0AA86MGV4-F1
#
_cell.length_a   1.000
_cell.length_b   1.000
_cell.length_c   1.000
_cell.angle_alpha   90.00
_cell.angle_beta   90.00
_cell.angle_gamma   90.00
#
_symmetry.space_group_name_H-M   'P 1'
#
loop_
_entity.id
_entity.type
_entity.pdbx_description
1 polymer ?
#
loop_
_entity_poly.entity_id
_entity_poly.type
_entity_poly.pdbx_seq_one_letter_code
_entity_poly.pdbx_strand_id
1 'polypeptide(L)' 'MDIKKFFRNIKKAVLMKIKYEVFNDEFICIRLTTEEKNIVRKLANCQKSNVQDFVKYVIFSKYIDDFIR' A
#
# COMPACT_ATOMS: atom_id res chain seq x y z
N MET A 1 4.99 2.42 -15.79
CA MET A 1 5.88 1.76 -14.80
C MET A 1 6.39 0.47 -15.42
N ASP A 2 7.70 0.35 -15.65
CA ASP A 2 8.28 -0.81 -16.34
C ASP A 2 8.28 -2.05 -15.42
N ILE A 3 7.52 -3.07 -15.79
CA ILE A 3 7.40 -4.35 -15.08
C ILE A 3 8.77 -4.98 -14.82
N LYS A 4 9.72 -4.87 -15.76
CA LYS A 4 11.07 -5.42 -15.58
C LYS A 4 11.84 -4.69 -14.48
N LYS A 5 11.61 -3.38 -14.32
CA LYS A 5 12.21 -2.57 -13.26
C LYS A 5 11.64 -2.96 -11.89
N PHE A 6 10.35 -3.24 -11.81
CA PHE A 6 9.69 -3.74 -10.59
C PHE A 6 10.28 -5.09 -10.13
N PHE A 7 10.38 -6.08 -11.03
CA PHE A 7 10.97 -7.39 -10.70
C PHE A 7 12.46 -7.29 -10.33
N ARG A 8 13.22 -6.40 -10.97
CA ARG A 8 14.63 -6.17 -10.63
C ARG A 8 14.79 -5.58 -9.23
N ASN A 9 13.90 -4.67 -8.82
CA ASN A 9 13.90 -4.09 -7.47
C ASN A 9 13.51 -5.13 -6.41
N ILE A 10 12.52 -5.99 -6.68
CA ILE A 10 12.17 -7.11 -5.80
C ILE A 10 13.34 -8.06 -5.63
N LYS A 11 13.99 -8.47 -6.73
CA LYS A 11 15.13 -9.38 -6.69
C LYS A 11 16.30 -8.78 -5.89
N LYS A 12 16.53 -7.47 -6.02
CA LYS A 12 17.53 -6.72 -5.25
C LYS A 12 17.17 -6.66 -3.75
N ALA A 13 15.91 -6.42 -3.40
CA ALA A 13 15.43 -6.41 -2.01
C ALA A 13 15.57 -7.79 -1.33
N VAL A 14 15.26 -8.86 -2.06
CA VAL A 14 15.45 -10.25 -1.61
C VAL A 14 16.94 -10.58 -1.43
N LEU A 15 17.79 -10.19 -2.39
CA LEU A 15 19.25 -10.37 -2.32
C LEU A 15 19.90 -9.59 -1.18
N MET A 16 19.38 -8.40 -0.87
CA MET A 16 19.86 -7.56 0.23
C MET A 16 19.37 -8.04 1.60
N LYS A 17 18.63 -9.16 1.69
CA LYS A 17 17.96 -9.61 2.91
C LYS A 17 17.26 -8.45 3.62
N ILE A 18 16.57 -7.60 2.86
CA ILE A 18 15.78 -6.52 3.46
C ILE A 18 14.73 -7.23 4.32
N LYS A 19 14.99 -7.23 5.63
CA LYS A 19 14.01 -7.68 6.61
C LYS A 19 12.91 -6.64 6.57
N TYR A 20 11.79 -7.00 5.96
CA TYR A 20 10.58 -6.21 6.11
C TYR A 20 10.19 -6.32 7.58
N GLU A 21 10.34 -5.22 8.31
CA GLU A 21 9.77 -5.12 9.64
C GLU A 21 8.26 -4.97 9.48
N VAL A 22 7.52 -5.87 10.12
CA VAL A 22 6.06 -5.81 10.12
C VAL A 22 5.66 -4.76 11.15
N PHE A 23 5.37 -3.55 10.67
CA PHE A 23 4.73 -2.51 11.48
C PHE A 23 3.23 -2.82 11.62
N ASN A 24 2.87 -3.58 12.66
CA ASN A 24 1.47 -3.90 12.99
C ASN A 24 0.92 -3.08 14.17
N ASP A 25 1.76 -2.24 14.77
CA ASP A 25 1.48 -1.60 16.06
C ASP A 25 0.66 -0.31 15.88
N GLU A 26 0.65 0.24 14.67
CA GLU A 26 -0.05 1.47 14.32
C GLU A 26 -1.25 1.20 13.42
N PHE A 27 -2.45 1.30 14.02
CA PHE A 27 -3.70 1.19 13.28
C PHE A 27 -4.10 2.54 12.67
N ILE A 28 -4.32 2.56 11.36
CA ILE A 28 -4.94 3.72 10.70
C ILE A 28 -6.46 3.60 10.88
N CYS A 29 -7.01 4.37 11.81
CA CYS A 29 -8.45 4.53 11.97
C CYS A 29 -8.94 5.69 11.10
N ILE A 30 -9.82 5.39 10.14
CA ILE A 30 -10.46 6.39 9.29
C ILE A 30 -11.94 6.49 9.63
N ARG A 31 -12.45 7.72 9.78
CA ARG A 31 -13.88 7.99 9.91
C ARG A 31 -14.43 8.30 8.53
N LEU A 32 -15.43 7.52 8.14
CA LEU A 32 -16.10 7.62 6.84
C LEU A 32 -17.61 7.59 7.07
N THR A 33 -18.34 8.30 6.23
CA THR A 33 -19.78 8.09 6.05
C THR A 33 -20.05 6.70 5.46
N THR A 34 -21.31 6.27 5.52
CA THR A 34 -21.74 4.99 4.94
C THR A 34 -21.47 4.91 3.44
N GLU A 35 -21.66 6.01 2.72
CA GLU A 35 -21.43 6.09 1.27
C GLU A 35 -19.96 5.97 0.92
N GLU A 36 -19.10 6.75 1.58
CA GLU A 36 -17.64 6.67 1.41
C GLU A 36 -17.11 5.27 1.74
N LYS A 37 -17.61 4.65 2.82
CA LYS A 37 -17.23 3.29 3.19
C LYS A 37 -17.55 2.27 2.09
N ASN A 38 -18.70 2.43 1.43
CA ASN A 38 -19.08 1.56 0.32
C ASN A 38 -18.21 1.78 -0.92
N ILE A 39 -17.86 3.03 -1.22
CA ILE A 39 -16.93 3.37 -2.30
C ILE A 39 -15.56 2.73 -2.05
N VAL A 40 -14.99 2.93 -0.85
CA VAL A 40 -13.68 2.35 -0.47
C VAL A 40 -13.69 0.83 -0.59
N ARG A 41 -14.74 0.15 -0.15
CA ARG A 41 -14.88 -1.31 -0.31
C ARG A 41 -14.91 -1.75 -1.77
N LYS A 42 -15.69 -1.05 -2.61
CA LYS A 42 -15.76 -1.36 -4.05
C LYS A 42 -14.39 -1.18 -4.70
N LEU A 43 -13.67 -0.10 -4.39
CA LEU A 43 -12.33 0.16 -4.91
C LEU A 43 -11.31 -0.89 -4.46
N ALA A 44 -11.31 -1.25 -3.17
CA ALA A 44 -10.46 -2.31 -2.65
C ALA A 44 -10.70 -3.64 -3.37
N ASN A 45 -11.98 -4.00 -3.57
CA ASN A 45 -12.37 -5.20 -4.31
C ASN A 45 -11.93 -5.16 -5.78
N CYS A 46 -12.04 -4.02 -6.47
CA CYS A 46 -11.55 -3.84 -7.84
C CYS A 46 -10.04 -4.09 -7.95
N GLN A 47 -9.28 -3.78 -6.89
CA GLN A 47 -7.84 -4.04 -6.82
C GLN A 47 -7.48 -5.40 -6.20
N LYS A 48 -8.47 -6.25 -5.92
CA LYS A 48 -8.29 -7.55 -5.26
C LYS A 48 -7.49 -7.45 -3.95
N SER A 49 -7.72 -6.37 -3.20
CA SER A 49 -7.06 -6.09 -1.92
C SER A 49 -8.09 -5.96 -0.80
N ASN A 50 -7.67 -6.20 0.45
CA ASN A 50 -8.53 -5.87 1.58
C ASN A 50 -8.55 -4.35 1.79
N VAL A 51 -9.55 -3.87 2.53
CA VAL A 51 -9.75 -2.42 2.74
C VAL A 51 -8.56 -1.77 3.44
N GLN A 52 -7.96 -2.43 4.42
CA GLN A 52 -6.86 -1.87 5.20
C GLN A 52 -5.61 -1.68 4.34
N ASP A 53 -5.24 -2.69 3.57
CA ASP A 53 -4.09 -2.66 2.68
C ASP A 53 -4.31 -1.71 1.51
N PHE A 54 -5.54 -1.64 0.98
CA PHE A 54 -5.91 -0.65 -0.02
C PHE A 54 -5.71 0.79 0.50
N VAL A 55 -6.22 1.10 1.70
CA VAL A 55 -6.08 2.44 2.29
C VAL A 55 -4.61 2.78 2.53
N LYS A 56 -3.83 1.84 3.10
CA LYS A 56 -2.38 2.01 3.30
C LYS A 56 -1.70 2.30 1.97
N TYR A 57 -1.99 1.50 0.94
CA TYR A 57 -1.39 1.66 -0.39
C TYR A 57 -1.71 3.02 -1.01
N VAL A 58 -2.95 3.51 -0.89
CA VAL A 58 -3.34 4.83 -1.40
C VAL A 58 -2.60 5.96 -0.67
N ILE A 59 -2.49 5.89 0.66
CA ILE A 59 -1.76 6.88 1.45
C ILE A 59 -0.29 6.88 1.04
N PHE A 60 0.37 5.71 1.03
CA PHE A 60 1.77 5.61 0.63
C PHE A 60 1.97 6.10 -0.80
N SER A 61 1.14 5.69 -1.76
CA SER A 61 1.26 6.12 -3.15
C SER A 61 1.15 7.63 -3.34
N LYS A 62 0.44 8.33 -2.45
CA LYS A 62 0.30 9.79 -2.50
C LYS A 62 1.54 10.52 -1.97
N TYR A 63 2.19 9.98 -0.93
CA TYR A 63 3.28 10.67 -0.22
C TYR A 63 4.66 10.06 -0.44
N ILE A 64 4.78 8.92 -1.13
CA ILE A 64 6.07 8.21 -1.28
C ILE A 64 7.15 9.09 -1.90
N ASP A 65 6.77 9.95 -2.84
CA ASP A 65 7.69 10.87 -3.50
C ASP A 65 8.15 12.01 -2.58
N ASP A 66 7.37 12.35 -1.54
CA ASP A 66 7.77 13.36 -0.53
C ASP A 66 8.82 12.81 0.46
N PHE A 67 8.88 11.47 0.63
CA PHE A 67 9.77 10.81 1.58
C PHE A 67 11.06 10.24 0.94
N ILE A 68 11.10 10.05 -0.39
CA ILE A 68 12.27 9.57 -1.11
C ILE A 68 12.98 10.78 -1.75
N ARG A 69 13.89 11.42 -1.00
CA ARG A 69 14.85 12.41 -1.51
C ARG A 69 16.19 11.75 -1.83
#